data_AF-A0AAD3P0Y6-F1
#
_entry.id   AF-A0AAD3P0Y6-F1
#
_cell.length_a   1.000
_cell.length_b   1.000
_cell.length_c   1.000
_cell.angle_alpha   90.00
_cell.angle_beta   90.00
_cell.angle_gamma   90.00
#
_symmetry.space_group_name_H-M   'P 1'
#
loop_
_entity.id
_entity.type
_entity.pdbx_description
1 polymer ?
#
loop_
_entity_poly.entity_id
_entity_poly.type
_entity_poly.pdbx_seq_one_letter_code
_entity_poly.pdbx_strand_id
1 'polypeptide(L)'
;MWTGEGPRVEAQQVQFDEPFIEPPVVHVSLTMWDIDCGANQRADIRAANVTETGFELQFRTWGDTRVARVRASWMAIGPLRHHDDWEVG
;
A
#
# COMPACT_ATOMS: atom_id res chain seq x y z
N MET A 1 -15.46 -2.43 -3.10
CA MET A 1 -15.76 -3.78 -2.59
C MET A 1 -17.13 -3.77 -1.92
N TRP A 2 -18.17 -3.51 -2.71
CA TRP A 2 -19.52 -3.28 -2.17
C TRP A 2 -20.29 -4.58 -1.94
N THR A 3 -19.99 -5.62 -2.73
CA THR A 3 -20.63 -6.93 -2.68
C THR A 3 -19.62 -8.01 -2.32
N GLY A 4 -20.14 -9.20 -1.98
CA GLY A 4 -19.36 -10.36 -1.56
C GLY A 4 -19.26 -10.51 -0.04
N GLU A 5 -18.88 -11.71 0.41
CA GLU A 5 -18.66 -12.09 1.81
C GLU A 5 -17.27 -12.74 1.98
N GLY A 6 -16.79 -12.88 3.21
CA GLY A 6 -15.47 -13.46 3.48
C GLY A 6 -14.29 -12.56 3.07
N PRO A 7 -13.05 -13.09 2.99
CA PRO A 7 -11.86 -12.31 2.68
C PRO A 7 -11.89 -11.71 1.27
N ARG A 8 -11.62 -10.41 1.17
CA ARG A 8 -11.52 -9.67 -0.10
C ARG A 8 -10.28 -8.77 -0.07
N VAL A 9 -9.57 -8.70 -1.19
CA VAL A 9 -8.33 -7.92 -1.32
C VAL A 9 -8.36 -7.10 -2.61
N GLU A 10 -7.99 -5.83 -2.51
CA GLU A 10 -7.69 -4.94 -3.63
C GLU A 10 -6.21 -4.61 -3.54
N ALA A 11 -5.51 -4.71 -4.66
CA ALA A 11 -4.09 -4.45 -4.73
C ALA A 11 -3.80 -3.43 -5.81
N GLN A 12 -2.99 -2.42 -5.49
CA GLN A 12 -2.53 -1.42 -6.45
C GLN A 12 -1.01 -1.42 -6.48
N GLN A 13 -0.45 -1.51 -7.68
CA GLN A 13 0.98 -1.35 -7.91
C GLN A 13 1.35 0.13 -7.83
N VAL A 14 2.37 0.44 -7.04
CA VAL A 14 2.92 1.79 -6.88
C VAL A 14 4.38 1.75 -7.31
N GLN A 15 4.73 2.62 -8.26
CA GLN A 15 6.11 2.81 -8.70
C GLN A 15 6.68 4.04 -8.00
N PHE A 16 7.94 3.95 -7.59
CA PHE A 16 8.69 5.11 -7.12
C PHE A 16 9.20 5.91 -8.33
N ASP A 17 9.34 7.23 -8.16
CA ASP A 17 9.83 8.11 -9.22
C ASP A 17 11.29 7.82 -9.60
N GLU A 18 12.07 7.34 -8.62
CA GLU A 18 13.43 6.87 -8.80
C GLU A 18 13.66 5.57 -7.98
N PRO A 19 14.54 4.66 -8.46
CA PRO A 19 14.86 3.45 -7.74
C PRO A 19 15.73 3.73 -6.51
N PHE A 20 15.39 3.11 -5.39
CA PHE A 20 16.26 3.04 -4.21
C PHE A 20 17.45 2.11 -4.46
N ILE A 21 18.51 2.23 -3.65
CA ILE A 21 19.67 1.31 -3.71
C ILE A 21 19.28 -0.07 -3.15
N GLU A 22 18.44 -0.09 -2.12
CA GLU A 22 17.90 -1.28 -1.47
C GLU A 22 16.39 -1.07 -1.24
N PRO A 23 15.57 -2.13 -1.08
CA PRO A 23 14.15 -1.98 -0.82
C PRO A 23 13.88 -1.06 0.38
N PRO A 24 13.13 0.05 0.21
CA PRO A 24 12.91 1.03 1.28
C PRO A 24 11.94 0.50 2.35
N VAL A 25 11.89 1.17 3.49
CA VAL A 25 10.77 1.01 4.42
C VAL A 25 9.58 1.83 3.93
N VAL A 26 8.43 1.19 3.73
CA VAL A 26 7.21 1.84 3.26
C VAL A 26 6.16 1.88 4.36
N HIS A 27 5.75 3.09 4.75
CA HIS A 27 4.60 3.32 5.63
C HIS A 27 3.37 3.61 4.78
N VAL A 28 2.25 2.92 5.07
CA VAL A 28 0.96 3.13 4.41
C VAL A 28 -0.11 3.51 5.44
N SER A 29 -1.04 4.37 5.04
CA SER A 29 -2.14 4.79 5.89
C SER A 29 -3.42 5.00 5.09
N LEU A 30 -4.57 4.75 5.75
CA LEU A 30 -5.86 5.18 5.24
C LEU A 30 -6.04 6.67 5.52
N THR A 31 -6.39 7.44 4.49
CA THR A 31 -6.68 8.89 4.60
C THR A 31 -8.17 9.20 4.45
N MET A 32 -8.96 8.24 3.96
CA MET A 32 -10.42 8.29 3.96
C MET A 32 -10.97 6.87 3.81
N TRP A 33 -12.11 6.60 4.45
CA TRP A 33 -12.91 5.40 4.19
C TRP A 33 -14.40 5.73 4.22
N ASP A 34 -15.12 5.18 3.25
CA ASP A 34 -16.57 5.20 3.14
C ASP A 34 -17.06 3.74 3.15
N ILE A 35 -17.59 3.33 4.30
CA ILE A 35 -17.95 1.95 4.64
C ILE A 35 -19.37 1.97 5.19
N ASP A 36 -20.19 1.02 4.74
CA ASP A 36 -21.56 0.86 5.21
C ASP A 36 -21.62 0.64 6.74
N CYS A 37 -22.65 1.20 7.40
CA CYS A 37 -22.80 1.13 8.84
C CYS A 37 -23.57 -0.10 9.34
N GLY A 38 -24.02 -0.99 8.46
CA GLY A 38 -24.83 -2.16 8.79
C GLY A 38 -24.05 -3.36 9.36
N ALA A 39 -22.72 -3.30 9.36
CA ALA A 39 -21.84 -4.37 9.84
C ALA A 39 -20.60 -3.80 10.55
N ASN A 40 -19.84 -4.68 11.23
CA ASN A 40 -18.58 -4.26 11.84
C ASN A 40 -17.60 -3.77 10.77
N GLN A 41 -16.92 -2.66 11.05
CA GLN A 41 -15.90 -2.11 10.17
C GLN A 41 -14.61 -2.91 10.33
N ARG A 42 -14.26 -3.67 9.29
CA ARG A 42 -13.06 -4.52 9.25
C ARG A 42 -12.22 -4.14 8.04
N ALA A 43 -11.05 -3.58 8.29
CA ALA A 43 -10.12 -3.15 7.26
C ALA A 43 -8.68 -3.42 7.71
N ASP A 44 -7.83 -3.81 6.77
CA ASP A 44 -6.38 -3.90 6.94
C ASP A 44 -5.70 -3.28 5.71
N ILE A 45 -4.57 -2.62 5.91
CA ILE A 45 -3.78 -2.00 4.85
C ILE A 45 -2.31 -2.30 5.07
N ARG A 46 -1.62 -2.65 3.98
CA ARG A 46 -0.19 -2.97 4.04
C ARG A 46 0.53 -2.66 2.73
N ALA A 47 1.81 -2.32 2.86
CA ALA A 47 2.75 -2.43 1.77
C ALA A 47 3.23 -3.89 1.67
N ALA A 48 3.03 -4.50 0.51
CA ALA A 48 3.48 -5.85 0.19
C ALA A 48 4.49 -5.80 -0.97
N ASN A 49 5.33 -6.83 -1.08
CA ASN A 49 6.25 -7.01 -2.21
C ASN A 49 7.09 -5.75 -2.50
N VAL A 50 7.64 -5.13 -1.45
CA VAL A 50 8.46 -3.93 -1.59
C VAL A 50 9.78 -4.30 -2.29
N THR A 51 10.08 -3.58 -3.36
CA THR A 51 11.35 -3.64 -4.10
C THR A 51 11.97 -2.25 -4.15
N GLU A 52 13.14 -2.15 -4.77
CA GLU A 52 13.85 -0.90 -5.02
C GLU A 52 13.04 0.07 -5.89
N THR A 53 12.16 -0.46 -6.76
CA THR A 53 11.44 0.31 -7.78
C THR A 53 9.98 0.60 -7.43
N GLY A 54 9.44 -0.06 -6.41
CA GLY A 54 8.03 0.09 -6.06
C GLY A 54 7.55 -0.90 -5.01
N PHE A 55 6.24 -0.96 -4.84
CA PHE A 55 5.59 -1.91 -3.95
C PHE A 55 4.12 -2.12 -4.35
N GLU A 56 3.48 -3.11 -3.74
CA GLU A 56 2.05 -3.34 -3.86
C GLU A 56 1.31 -2.82 -2.62
N LEU A 57 0.45 -1.82 -2.80
CA LEU A 57 -0.46 -1.36 -1.76
C LEU A 57 -1.68 -2.27 -1.71
N GLN A 58 -1.81 -3.07 -0.65
CA GLN A 58 -2.95 -3.95 -0.46
C GLN A 58 -3.92 -3.38 0.57
N PHE A 59 -5.18 -3.24 0.16
CA PHE A 59 -6.32 -3.03 1.06
C PHE A 59 -7.09 -4.33 1.21
N ARG A 60 -7.42 -4.71 2.43
CA ARG A 60 -8.14 -5.95 2.76
C ARG A 60 -9.36 -5.65 3.59
N THR A 61 -10.42 -6.40 3.34
CA THR A 61 -11.61 -6.45 4.19
C THR A 61 -12.13 -7.89 4.29
N TRP A 62 -12.98 -8.17 5.27
CA TRP A 62 -13.53 -9.51 5.44
C TRP A 62 -14.90 -9.51 6.11
N GLY A 63 -15.53 -10.69 6.09
CA GLY A 63 -16.89 -10.88 6.56
C GLY A 63 -17.89 -10.18 5.64
N ASP A 64 -18.90 -9.59 6.27
CA ASP A 64 -20.03 -8.87 5.68
C ASP A 64 -19.76 -7.37 5.45
N THR A 65 -18.55 -6.88 5.74
CA THR A 65 -18.17 -5.46 5.59
C THR A 65 -18.31 -4.96 4.15
N ARG A 66 -19.09 -3.91 3.89
CA ARG A 66 -19.25 -3.32 2.55
C ARG A 66 -18.49 -2.02 2.42
N VAL A 67 -17.53 -1.98 1.51
CA VAL A 67 -16.65 -0.82 1.29
C VAL A 67 -17.01 -0.15 -0.03
N ALA A 68 -17.53 1.07 0.05
CA ALA A 68 -17.83 1.90 -1.11
C ALA A 68 -16.55 2.49 -1.69
N ARG A 69 -15.74 3.14 -0.84
CA ARG A 69 -14.49 3.77 -1.26
C ARG A 69 -13.49 3.82 -0.11
N VAL A 70 -12.21 3.71 -0.45
CA VAL A 70 -11.10 4.04 0.44
C VAL A 70 -10.11 4.93 -0.31
N ARG A 71 -9.38 5.74 0.45
CA ARG A 71 -8.19 6.45 -0.03
C ARG A 71 -7.04 6.10 0.90
N ALA A 72 -5.89 5.81 0.29
CA ALA A 72 -4.66 5.57 1.01
C ALA A 72 -3.60 6.61 0.64
N SER A 73 -2.67 6.85 1.54
CA SER A 73 -1.40 7.54 1.28
C SER A 73 -0.26 6.65 1.72
N TRP A 74 0.93 6.93 1.21
CA TRP A 74 2.13 6.19 1.56
C TRP A 74 3.34 7.12 1.63
N MET A 75 4.37 6.68 2.34
CA MET A 75 5.68 7.32 2.43
C MET A 75 6.76 6.22 2.41
N ALA A 76 7.77 6.39 1.56
CA ALA A 76 8.91 5.48 1.47
C ALA A 76 10.17 6.19 1.99
N ILE A 77 10.95 5.50 2.82
CA ILE A 77 12.24 5.99 3.34
C ILE A 77 13.28 4.91 3.10
N GLY A 78 14.33 5.26 2.35
CA GLY A 78 15.42 4.36 2.01
C GLY A 78 16.60 5.09 1.38
N PRO A 79 17.72 4.38 1.15
CA PRO A 79 18.92 4.95 0.55
C PRO A 79 18.72 5.21 -0.95
N LEU A 80 19.11 6.40 -1.41
CA LEU A 80 19.14 6.80 -2.81
C LEU A 80 20.58 6.99 -3.26
N ARG A 81 20.85 6.79 -4.56
CA ARG A 81 22.16 7.11 -5.13
C ARG A 81 22.39 8.62 -5.03
N HIS A 82 23.56 9.01 -4.55
CA HIS A 82 24.01 10.38 -4.65
C HIS A 82 24.72 10.59 -6.00
N HIS A 83 24.63 11.80 -6.56
CA HIS A 83 25.27 12.13 -7.84
C HIS A 83 26.79 11.88 -7.84
N ASP A 84 27.42 12.01 -6.67
CA ASP A 84 28.87 11.88 -6.50
C ASP A 84 29.32 10.47 -6.10
N ASP A 85 28.41 9.50 -6.04
CA ASP A 85 28.76 8.11 -5.74
C ASP A 85 29.56 7.51 -6.92
N TRP A 86 30.79 7.12 -6.65
CA TRP A 86 31.65 6.44 -7.63
C TRP A 86 31.51 4.92 -7.52
N GLU A 87 31.38 4.23 -8.66
CA GLU A 87 31.44 2.76 -8.67
C GLU A 87 32.90 2.31 -8.59
N VAL A 88 33.28 1.74 -7.45
CA VAL A 88 34.60 1.10 -7.29
C VAL A 88 34.47 -0.34 -7.76
N GLY A 89 34.89 -0.60 -9.00
CA GLY A 89 35.01 -1.93 -9.60
C GLY A 89 36.37 -2.58 -9.35
#